data_AF-A0A7R8WUQ4-F1
#
_entry.id   AF-A0A7R8WUQ4-F1
#
_cell.length_a   1.000
_cell.length_b   1.000
_cell.length_c   1.000
_cell.angle_alpha   90.00
_cell.angle_beta   90.00
_cell.angle_gamma   90.00
#
_symmetry.space_group_name_H-M   'P 1'
#
loop_
_entity.id
_entity.type
_entity.pdbx_description
1 polymer ?
#
loop_
_entity_poly.entity_id
_entity_poly.type
_entity_poly.pdbx_seq_one_letter_code
_entity_poly.pdbx_strand_id
1 'polypeptide(L)'
;MLMKLADTFIYYNHVDLNISYHSGEGEEWGERFSDPTRGGRIVSVRVSPRSIAHESADNLNCGGDRPLLTFGPKTLPPGSQIIYTYSVNFVKDNSIKWSSRWDHILEANYPQSNIQWFSIFNSLIIVLFLSGMVAMILLRTLHKDILRYNQDSGEEAAEEFGWKLVHGDVFRPPRKTLLLSVLVGSGTQVLIMAAVTLVFACLGFLSPANRGSLMTCALVLYVCLGTSAGYVSARLYKSLGGERWKTNVLLTAMLCPG
;
A
#
# COMPACT_ATOMS: atom_id res chain seq x y z
N MET A 1 11.19 14.43 -22.77
CA MET A 1 11.42 13.09 -23.35
C MET A 1 11.97 13.31 -24.75
N LEU A 2 13.11 12.73 -25.14
CA LEU A 2 13.79 13.01 -26.43
C LEU A 2 13.57 11.83 -27.38
N MET A 3 13.13 12.08 -28.62
CA MET A 3 13.02 11.05 -29.66
C MET A 3 14.12 11.29 -30.71
N LYS A 4 14.97 10.29 -30.94
CA LYS A 4 16.07 10.36 -31.93
C LYS A 4 15.57 9.90 -33.30
N LEU A 5 15.41 10.83 -34.23
CA LEU A 5 15.63 10.55 -35.65
C LEU A 5 17.08 10.90 -35.97
N ALA A 6 17.72 10.15 -36.87
CA ALA A 6 19.17 10.20 -37.12
C ALA A 6 19.76 11.64 -37.04
N ASP A 7 20.67 11.82 -36.08
CA ASP A 7 21.49 13.02 -35.85
C ASP A 7 20.76 14.36 -35.57
N THR A 8 19.48 14.34 -35.18
CA THR A 8 18.73 15.55 -34.80
C THR A 8 18.09 15.43 -33.42
N PHE A 9 18.19 16.49 -32.60
CA PHE A 9 17.50 16.61 -31.32
C PHE A 9 16.19 17.36 -31.50
N ILE A 10 15.06 16.72 -31.18
CA ILE A 10 13.73 17.34 -31.17
C ILE A 10 13.47 17.92 -29.79
N TYR A 11 13.20 19.22 -29.71
CA TYR A 11 12.83 19.89 -28.47
C TYR A 11 11.31 20.06 -28.38
N TYR A 12 10.74 19.56 -27.29
CA TYR A 12 9.31 19.76 -26.97
C TYR A 12 9.15 21.08 -26.22
N ASN A 13 8.74 22.11 -26.94
CA ASN A 13 8.53 23.46 -26.42
C ASN A 13 7.06 23.88 -26.41
N HIS A 14 6.15 23.00 -26.88
CA HIS A 14 4.71 23.21 -26.77
C HIS A 14 4.05 22.07 -26.01
N VAL A 15 3.04 22.39 -25.21
CA VAL A 15 2.27 21.41 -24.45
C VAL A 15 0.78 21.61 -24.71
N ASP A 16 0.10 20.60 -25.26
CA ASP A 16 -1.36 20.59 -25.33
C ASP A 16 -1.94 19.97 -24.06
N LEU A 17 -2.73 20.76 -23.34
CA LEU A 17 -3.46 20.34 -22.16
C LEU A 17 -4.92 20.09 -22.55
N ASN A 18 -5.27 18.82 -22.72
CA ASN A 18 -6.66 18.38 -22.90
C ASN A 18 -7.26 18.08 -21.52
N ILE A 19 -8.10 18.98 -21.03
CA ILE A 19 -8.75 18.89 -19.72
C ILE A 19 -10.19 18.41 -19.93
N SER A 20 -10.46 17.16 -19.55
CA SER A 20 -11.80 16.60 -19.54
C SER A 20 -12.49 16.92 -18.21
N TYR A 21 -13.71 17.46 -18.26
CA TYR A 21 -14.48 17.80 -17.07
C TYR A 21 -15.90 17.22 -17.10
N HIS A 22 -16.40 16.86 -15.92
CA HIS A 22 -17.78 16.45 -15.69
C HIS A 22 -18.58 17.64 -15.21
N SER A 23 -19.62 18.01 -15.95
CA SER A 23 -20.46 19.18 -15.64
C SER A 23 -21.28 19.04 -14.36
N GLY A 24 -21.60 17.80 -13.95
CA GLY A 24 -22.46 17.51 -12.79
C GLY A 24 -23.94 17.48 -13.14
N GLU A 25 -24.28 17.61 -14.42
CA GLU A 25 -25.63 17.43 -14.95
C GLU A 25 -26.15 16.02 -14.62
N GLY A 26 -27.23 15.95 -13.84
CA GLY A 26 -27.83 14.68 -13.39
C GLY A 26 -27.25 14.08 -12.10
N GLU A 27 -26.37 14.81 -11.39
CA GLU A 27 -25.73 14.35 -10.16
C GLU A 27 -26.01 15.31 -8.98
N GLU A 28 -26.26 14.78 -7.77
CA GLU A 28 -26.60 15.57 -6.57
C GLU A 28 -25.55 16.63 -6.21
N TRP A 29 -24.28 16.37 -6.48
CA TRP A 29 -23.19 17.32 -6.22
C TRP A 29 -23.10 18.44 -7.26
N GLY A 30 -23.74 18.28 -8.42
CA GLY A 30 -23.78 19.25 -9.52
C GLY A 30 -24.68 20.46 -9.21
N GLU A 31 -25.70 20.28 -8.37
CA GLU A 31 -26.61 21.36 -7.93
C GLU A 31 -25.90 22.47 -7.13
N ARG A 32 -24.68 22.21 -6.65
CA ARG A 32 -23.86 23.20 -5.92
C ARG A 32 -23.22 24.24 -6.83
N PHE A 33 -23.18 24.01 -8.14
CA PHE A 33 -22.65 24.99 -9.08
C PHE A 33 -23.76 25.98 -9.44
N SER A 34 -23.58 27.25 -9.05
CA SER A 34 -24.56 28.33 -9.29
C SER A 34 -24.85 28.59 -10.77
N ASP A 35 -24.03 28.06 -11.68
CA ASP A 35 -24.23 28.11 -13.13
C ASP A 35 -24.09 26.69 -13.72
N PRO A 36 -25.17 26.09 -14.24
CA PRO A 36 -25.15 24.73 -14.81
C PRO A 36 -24.32 24.64 -16.11
N THR A 37 -23.92 25.77 -16.70
CA THR A 37 -23.12 25.82 -17.93
C THR A 37 -21.65 26.12 -17.70
N ARG A 38 -21.27 26.55 -16.48
CA ARG A 38 -19.89 26.98 -16.17
C ARG A 38 -19.25 26.24 -15.00
N GLY A 39 -19.97 25.33 -14.34
CA GLY A 39 -19.47 24.49 -13.26
C GLY A 39 -19.06 23.09 -13.74
N GLY A 40 -18.01 22.54 -13.13
CA GLY A 40 -17.62 21.16 -13.39
C GLY A 40 -16.43 20.70 -12.57
N ARG A 41 -16.29 19.38 -12.42
CA ARG A 41 -15.13 18.74 -11.79
C ARG A 41 -14.21 18.15 -12.86
N ILE A 42 -12.92 18.39 -12.74
CA ILE A 42 -11.91 17.89 -13.68
C ILE A 42 -11.71 16.38 -13.49
N VAL A 43 -11.98 15.59 -14.52
CA VAL A 43 -11.93 14.12 -14.43
C VAL A 43 -10.63 13.54 -14.99
N SER A 44 -10.08 14.16 -16.04
CA SER A 44 -8.82 13.75 -16.64
C SER A 44 -8.07 14.95 -17.21
N VAL A 45 -6.74 14.91 -17.12
CA VAL A 45 -5.85 15.88 -17.75
C VAL A 45 -4.86 15.09 -18.61
N ARG A 46 -5.00 15.19 -19.93
CA ARG A 46 -4.08 14.55 -20.88
C ARG A 46 -3.13 15.60 -21.43
N VAL A 47 -1.85 15.29 -21.34
CA VAL A 47 -0.76 16.17 -21.74
C VAL A 47 -0.11 15.59 -22.99
N SER A 48 -0.24 16.28 -24.12
CA SER A 48 0.41 15.90 -25.37
C SER A 48 1.55 16.87 -25.67
N PRO A 49 2.82 16.44 -25.55
CA PRO A 49 3.94 17.31 -25.87
C PRO A 49 4.09 17.45 -27.40
N ARG A 50 4.29 18.68 -27.88
CA ARG A 50 4.58 19.00 -29.29
C ARG A 50 5.89 19.80 -29.41
N SER A 51 6.50 19.68 -30.57
CA SER A 51 7.65 20.49 -30.97
C SER A 51 7.21 21.45 -32.06
N ILE A 52 7.37 22.75 -31.82
CA ILE A 52 6.93 23.81 -32.73
C ILE A 52 8.07 24.81 -32.90
N ALA A 53 8.55 25.01 -34.12
CA ALA A 53 9.42 26.13 -34.43
C ALA A 53 8.58 27.42 -34.52
N HIS A 54 8.64 28.25 -33.48
CA HIS A 54 7.98 29.55 -33.46
C HIS A 54 8.79 30.59 -34.23
N GLU A 55 8.14 31.35 -35.10
CA GLU A 55 8.79 32.40 -35.91
C GLU A 55 9.16 33.64 -35.08
N SER A 56 8.32 34.00 -34.10
CA SER A 56 8.56 35.14 -33.20
C SER A 56 7.77 34.99 -31.90
N ALA A 57 8.20 35.71 -30.85
CA ALA A 57 7.49 35.75 -29.56
C ALA A 57 6.18 36.55 -29.63
N ASP A 58 6.08 37.50 -30.57
CA ASP A 58 4.93 38.42 -30.66
C ASP A 58 3.78 37.86 -31.51
N ASN A 59 4.06 36.92 -32.42
CA ASN A 59 3.06 36.24 -33.26
C ASN A 59 3.08 34.73 -33.03
N LEU A 60 2.65 34.32 -31.83
CA LEU A 60 2.52 32.92 -31.45
C LEU A 60 1.37 32.27 -32.22
N ASN A 61 1.66 31.23 -33.00
CA ASN A 61 0.63 30.41 -33.62
C ASN A 61 0.97 28.93 -33.36
N CYS A 62 0.02 28.21 -32.77
CA CYS A 62 0.22 26.84 -32.28
C CYS A 62 -0.57 25.82 -33.11
N GLY A 63 -0.97 26.18 -34.34
CA GLY A 63 -1.71 25.34 -35.29
C GLY A 63 -0.96 24.06 -35.73
N GLY A 64 -1.68 23.16 -36.39
CA GLY A 64 -1.30 21.76 -36.58
C GLY A 64 -0.20 21.45 -37.60
N ASP A 65 0.20 22.40 -38.45
CA ASP A 65 1.10 22.12 -39.58
C ASP A 65 2.37 22.97 -39.51
N ARG A 66 3.12 22.82 -38.41
CA ARG A 66 4.35 23.57 -38.17
C ARG A 66 5.58 22.68 -38.19
N PRO A 67 6.72 23.17 -38.70
CA PRO A 67 7.96 22.43 -38.66
C PRO A 67 8.39 22.17 -37.22
N LEU A 68 8.93 20.98 -37.00
CA LEU A 68 9.49 20.57 -35.72
C LEU A 68 10.69 21.45 -35.37
N LEU A 69 10.81 21.84 -34.11
CA LEU A 69 12.01 22.51 -33.61
C LEU A 69 13.12 21.47 -33.46
N THR A 70 13.96 21.38 -34.48
CA THR A 70 15.13 20.50 -34.53
C THR A 70 16.42 21.30 -34.38
N PHE A 71 17.33 20.79 -33.56
CA PHE A 71 18.71 21.28 -33.50
C PHE A 71 19.65 20.23 -34.08
N GLY A 72 20.72 20.71 -34.71
CA GLY A 72 21.77 19.88 -35.27
C GLY A 72 22.50 19.03 -34.21
N PRO A 73 23.35 18.09 -34.65
CA PRO A 73 23.80 16.94 -33.86
C PRO A 73 24.61 17.22 -32.59
N LYS A 74 25.03 18.47 -32.31
CA LYS A 74 26.09 18.68 -31.32
C LYS A 74 25.96 19.79 -30.29
N THR A 75 24.96 20.66 -30.28
CA THR A 75 24.60 21.52 -29.12
C THR A 75 23.56 22.55 -29.51
N LEU A 76 22.80 23.05 -28.52
CA LEU A 76 22.06 24.30 -28.67
C LEU A 76 23.09 25.43 -28.89
N PRO A 77 23.04 26.21 -29.98
CA PRO A 77 23.97 27.31 -30.18
C PRO A 77 23.82 28.34 -29.04
N PRO A 78 24.93 28.87 -28.49
CA PRO A 78 24.89 29.85 -27.42
C PRO A 78 24.12 31.10 -27.87
N GLY A 79 23.09 31.49 -27.11
CA GLY A 79 22.19 32.60 -27.45
C GLY A 79 20.89 32.20 -28.16
N SER A 80 20.64 30.91 -28.37
CA SER A 80 19.34 30.43 -28.86
C SER A 80 18.22 30.65 -27.84
N GLN A 81 17.15 31.32 -28.28
CA GLN A 81 15.94 31.52 -27.48
C GLN A 81 14.90 30.46 -27.86
N ILE A 82 14.51 29.64 -26.89
CA ILE A 82 13.42 28.66 -27.06
C ILE A 82 12.15 29.29 -26.51
N ILE A 83 11.15 29.45 -27.37
CA ILE A 83 9.83 29.95 -26.97
C ILE A 83 9.00 28.77 -26.47
N TYR A 84 8.56 28.85 -25.21
CA TYR A 84 7.66 27.86 -24.60
C TYR A 84 6.21 28.32 -24.69
N THR A 85 5.33 27.41 -25.07
CA THR A 85 3.91 27.69 -25.26
C THR A 85 3.05 26.54 -24.74
N TYR A 86 1.81 26.83 -24.41
CA TYR A 86 0.84 25.81 -24.04
C TYR A 86 -0.50 26.12 -24.70
N SER A 87 -1.26 25.08 -25.02
CA SER A 87 -2.65 25.20 -25.44
C SER A 87 -3.52 24.51 -24.39
N VAL A 88 -4.71 25.05 -24.14
CA VAL A 88 -5.68 24.45 -23.20
C VAL A 88 -6.96 24.21 -23.95
N ASN A 89 -7.42 22.97 -23.96
CA ASN A 89 -8.67 22.55 -24.54
C ASN A 89 -9.53 21.89 -23.47
N PHE A 90 -10.73 22.42 -23.25
CA PHE A 90 -11.68 21.88 -22.28
C PHE A 90 -12.73 21.04 -23.01
N VAL A 91 -12.83 19.76 -22.63
CA VAL A 91 -13.79 18.81 -23.22
C VAL A 91 -14.79 18.39 -22.15
N LYS A 92 -16.08 18.61 -22.41
CA LYS A 92 -17.16 18.11 -21.55
C LYS A 92 -17.30 16.61 -21.76
N ASP A 93 -17.13 15.84 -20.69
CA ASP A 93 -17.32 14.38 -20.69
C ASP A 93 -18.06 13.94 -19.42
N ASN A 94 -19.37 13.69 -19.56
CA ASN A 94 -20.23 13.21 -18.49
C ASN A 94 -20.28 11.67 -18.40
N SER A 95 -19.56 10.94 -19.26
CA SER A 95 -19.55 9.46 -19.21
C SER A 95 -18.70 8.94 -18.03
N ILE A 96 -17.70 9.72 -17.60
CA ILE A 96 -16.77 9.33 -16.54
C ILE A 96 -17.26 9.84 -15.20
N LYS A 97 -17.66 8.92 -14.32
CA LYS A 97 -18.03 9.27 -12.95
C LYS A 97 -16.82 9.84 -12.19
N TRP A 98 -17.07 10.77 -11.28
CA TRP A 98 -16.01 11.36 -10.45
C TRP A 98 -15.22 10.32 -9.62
N SER A 99 -15.86 9.20 -9.26
CA SER A 99 -15.25 8.09 -8.52
C SER A 99 -14.22 7.32 -9.34
N SER A 100 -14.43 7.17 -10.66
CA SER A 100 -13.55 6.44 -11.59
C SER A 100 -12.48 7.33 -12.22
N ARG A 101 -12.31 8.57 -11.73
CA ARG A 101 -11.36 9.54 -12.31
C ARG A 101 -9.91 9.03 -12.38
N TRP A 102 -9.52 8.14 -11.47
CA TRP A 102 -8.16 7.60 -11.39
C TRP A 102 -7.95 6.43 -12.35
N ASP A 103 -9.01 5.85 -12.90
CA ASP A 103 -8.94 4.61 -13.68
C ASP A 103 -8.03 4.78 -14.89
N HIS A 104 -8.08 5.93 -15.58
CA HIS A 104 -7.19 6.21 -16.70
C HIS A 104 -5.70 6.26 -16.32
N ILE A 105 -5.35 6.68 -15.11
CA ILE A 105 -3.95 6.71 -14.61
C ILE A 105 -3.52 5.29 -14.21
N LEU A 106 -4.43 4.55 -13.57
CA LEU A 106 -4.19 3.17 -13.19
C LEU A 106 -4.01 2.32 -14.44
N GLU A 107 -4.91 2.42 -15.42
CA GLU A 107 -4.87 1.72 -16.70
C GLU A 107 -3.71 2.16 -17.59
N ALA A 108 -3.33 3.44 -17.60
CA ALA A 108 -2.13 3.90 -18.30
C ALA A 108 -0.81 3.36 -17.72
N ASN A 109 -0.82 2.89 -16.47
CA ASN A 109 0.30 2.17 -15.86
C ASN A 109 0.31 0.67 -16.19
N TYR A 110 -0.76 0.13 -16.81
CA TYR A 110 -0.87 -1.29 -17.19
C TYR A 110 -0.25 -1.73 -18.54
N PRO A 111 0.14 -0.87 -19.52
CA PRO A 111 0.58 -1.40 -20.81
C PRO A 111 1.97 -2.06 -20.76
N GLN A 112 2.70 -1.98 -19.65
CA GLN A 112 4.01 -2.66 -19.45
C GLN A 112 4.21 -3.25 -18.04
N SER A 113 3.21 -3.24 -17.16
CA SER A 113 3.31 -3.92 -15.87
C SER A 113 3.05 -5.42 -16.06
N ASN A 114 4.01 -6.09 -16.70
CA ASN A 114 4.36 -7.42 -16.20
C ASN A 114 4.72 -7.17 -14.73
N ILE A 115 3.74 -7.35 -13.83
CA ILE A 115 3.98 -7.59 -12.41
C ILE A 115 5.25 -8.43 -12.38
N GLN A 116 6.24 -8.03 -11.59
CA GLN A 116 7.53 -8.71 -11.52
C GLN A 116 7.33 -10.11 -10.90
N TRP A 117 6.57 -10.96 -11.56
CA TRP A 117 6.26 -12.34 -11.24
C TRP A 117 7.56 -13.10 -11.02
N PHE A 118 8.61 -12.71 -11.75
CA PHE A 118 9.96 -13.17 -11.49
C PHE A 118 10.46 -12.87 -10.06
N SER A 119 10.30 -11.64 -9.57
CA SER A 119 10.67 -11.28 -8.20
C SER A 119 9.79 -11.95 -7.15
N ILE A 120 8.49 -12.06 -7.40
CA ILE A 120 7.55 -12.75 -6.50
C ILE A 120 7.91 -14.23 -6.41
N PHE A 121 8.07 -14.90 -7.55
CA PHE A 121 8.45 -16.31 -7.63
C PHE A 121 9.83 -16.57 -7.01
N ASN A 122 10.81 -15.70 -7.29
CA ASN A 122 12.13 -15.76 -6.67
C ASN A 122 12.05 -15.68 -5.14
N SER A 123 11.28 -14.73 -4.60
CA SER A 123 11.09 -14.62 -3.15
C SER A 123 10.35 -15.84 -2.56
N LEU A 124 9.36 -16.38 -3.28
CA LEU A 124 8.60 -17.55 -2.86
C LEU A 124 9.46 -18.82 -2.81
N ILE A 125 10.33 -19.03 -3.80
CA ILE A 125 11.29 -20.14 -3.81
C ILE A 125 12.25 -20.03 -2.63
N ILE A 126 12.82 -18.85 -2.38
CA ILE A 126 13.76 -18.64 -1.27
C ILE A 126 13.09 -18.96 0.07
N VAL A 127 11.85 -18.50 0.27
CA VAL A 127 11.10 -18.77 1.51
C VAL A 127 10.79 -20.26 1.69
N LEU A 128 10.39 -20.97 0.62
CA LEU A 128 10.15 -22.41 0.66
C LEU A 128 11.43 -23.20 0.94
N PHE A 129 12.56 -22.79 0.36
CA PHE A 129 13.84 -23.46 0.57
C PHE A 129 14.35 -23.23 2.00
N LEU A 130 14.27 -22.00 2.51
CA LEU A 130 14.65 -21.67 3.88
C LEU A 130 13.77 -22.39 4.90
N SER A 131 12.45 -22.43 4.69
CA SER A 131 11.54 -23.16 5.59
C SER A 131 11.79 -24.67 5.54
N GLY A 132 12.05 -25.23 4.36
CA GLY A 132 12.43 -26.63 4.19
C GLY A 132 13.76 -26.98 4.88
N MET A 133 14.77 -26.11 4.78
CA MET A 133 16.05 -26.29 5.46
C MET A 133 15.88 -26.27 6.99
N VAL A 134 15.14 -25.29 7.52
CA VAL A 134 14.83 -25.21 8.96
C VAL A 134 14.06 -26.45 9.42
N ALA A 135 13.04 -26.87 8.65
CA ALA A 135 12.27 -28.08 8.95
C ALA A 135 13.14 -29.35 8.93
N MET A 136 14.06 -29.49 7.96
CA MET A 136 15.01 -30.60 7.91
C MET A 136 15.96 -30.62 9.12
N ILE A 137 16.47 -29.45 9.54
CA ILE A 137 17.29 -29.35 10.76
C ILE A 137 16.48 -29.74 12.00
N LEU A 138 15.25 -29.26 12.12
CA LEU A 138 14.34 -29.60 13.23
C LEU A 138 14.00 -31.09 13.23
N LEU A 139 13.66 -31.68 12.09
CA LEU A 139 13.36 -33.10 11.99
C LEU A 139 14.59 -33.95 12.30
N ARG A 140 15.78 -33.56 11.82
CA ARG A 140 17.02 -34.28 12.10
C ARG A 140 17.41 -34.22 13.58
N THR A 141 17.26 -33.06 14.22
CA THR A 141 17.51 -32.90 15.66
C THR A 141 16.50 -33.71 16.47
N LEU A 142 15.21 -33.59 16.17
CA LEU A 142 14.15 -34.34 16.83
C LEU A 142 14.30 -35.87 16.65
N HIS A 143 14.64 -36.34 15.45
CA HIS A 143 14.82 -37.78 15.21
C HIS A 143 16.05 -38.32 15.95
N LYS A 144 17.15 -37.56 15.97
CA LYS A 144 18.35 -37.90 16.76
C LYS A 144 18.05 -37.92 18.26
N ASP A 145 17.27 -36.96 18.74
CA ASP A 145 16.89 -36.88 20.15
C ASP A 145 16.00 -38.08 20.53
N ILE A 146 14.97 -38.42 19.74
CA ILE A 146 14.11 -39.59 19.96
C ILE A 146 14.92 -40.89 19.99
N LEU A 147 15.83 -41.10 19.03
CA LEU A 147 16.68 -42.30 19.00
C LEU A 147 17.56 -42.42 20.24
N ARG A 148 18.10 -41.28 20.73
CA ARG A 148 18.87 -41.23 21.97
C ARG A 148 18.01 -41.62 23.18
N TYR A 149 16.78 -41.09 23.29
CA TYR A 149 15.87 -41.46 24.39
C TYR A 149 15.46 -42.93 24.36
N ASN A 150 15.31 -43.54 23.17
CA ASN A 150 14.94 -44.96 23.05
C ASN A 150 16.10 -45.93 23.32
N GLN A 151 17.35 -45.49 23.17
CA GLN A 151 18.54 -46.31 23.45
C GLN A 151 18.95 -46.26 24.93
N ASP A 152 18.67 -45.15 25.62
CA ASP A 152 18.95 -44.96 27.06
C ASP A 152 17.78 -45.45 27.93
N SER A 153 17.44 -46.75 27.82
CA SER A 153 16.53 -47.43 28.74
C SER A 153 17.18 -47.68 30.11
N GLY A 154 17.68 -46.61 30.75
CA GLY A 154 17.98 -46.54 32.17
C GLY A 154 16.96 -45.60 32.80
N GLU A 155 15.91 -46.16 33.39
CA GLU A 155 14.72 -45.44 33.88
C GLU A 155 15.03 -44.28 34.84
N GLU A 156 16.20 -44.24 35.48
CA GLU A 156 16.57 -43.18 36.44
C GLU A 156 17.30 -41.97 35.83
N ALA A 157 18.00 -42.10 34.70
CA ALA A 157 18.74 -40.98 34.08
C ALA A 157 17.89 -40.16 33.08
N ALA A 158 16.82 -40.77 32.57
CA ALA A 158 15.90 -40.13 31.62
C ALA A 158 14.91 -39.16 32.28
N GLU A 159 14.73 -39.22 33.60
CA GLU A 159 13.89 -38.25 34.35
C GLU A 159 14.59 -36.89 34.57
N GLU A 160 15.94 -36.85 34.52
CA GLU A 160 16.73 -35.66 34.84
C GLU A 160 17.21 -34.84 33.62
N PHE A 161 16.87 -35.22 32.39
CA PHE A 161 17.27 -34.46 31.20
C PHE A 161 16.18 -34.38 30.12
N GLY A 162 15.95 -33.18 29.56
CA GLY A 162 15.20 -32.99 28.30
C GLY A 162 13.92 -32.13 28.37
N TRP A 163 13.15 -32.16 27.27
CA TRP A 163 11.90 -31.41 27.09
C TRP A 163 10.83 -31.71 28.16
N LYS A 164 10.94 -32.88 28.81
CA LYS A 164 10.07 -33.33 29.89
C LYS A 164 10.22 -32.50 31.18
N LEU A 165 11.45 -32.09 31.51
CA LEU A 165 11.72 -31.11 32.59
C LEU A 165 11.24 -29.71 32.21
N VAL A 166 11.42 -29.35 30.93
CA VAL A 166 11.00 -28.04 30.40
C VAL A 166 9.48 -27.91 30.37
N HIS A 167 8.72 -28.99 30.26
CA HIS A 167 7.26 -28.96 30.29
C HIS A 167 6.73 -28.26 31.55
N GLY A 168 7.38 -28.41 32.71
CA GLY A 168 7.05 -27.68 33.93
C GLY A 168 7.45 -26.20 33.91
N ASP A 169 8.50 -25.85 33.18
CA ASP A 169 9.00 -24.48 33.04
C ASP A 169 8.26 -23.66 31.98
N VAL A 170 7.71 -24.27 30.92
CA VAL A 170 6.89 -23.58 29.91
C VAL A 170 5.62 -22.98 30.53
N PHE A 171 5.03 -23.67 31.51
CA PHE A 171 3.85 -23.18 32.22
C PHE A 171 4.18 -22.29 33.41
N ARG A 172 5.46 -22.05 33.70
CA ARG A 172 5.84 -21.16 34.78
C ARG A 172 5.46 -19.74 34.41
N PRO A 173 4.69 -19.04 35.26
CA PRO A 173 4.29 -17.68 34.95
C PRO A 173 5.51 -16.77 34.86
N PRO A 174 5.64 -15.95 33.80
CA PRO A 174 6.78 -15.06 33.63
C PRO A 174 6.79 -13.97 34.71
N ARG A 175 7.96 -13.44 35.04
CA ARG A 175 8.11 -12.37 36.06
C ARG A 175 7.21 -11.14 35.83
N LYS A 176 6.81 -10.89 34.59
CA LYS A 176 5.99 -9.74 34.15
C LYS A 176 4.72 -10.19 33.41
N THR A 177 3.99 -11.16 33.97
CA THR A 177 2.73 -11.68 33.41
C THR A 177 1.75 -10.60 32.98
N LEU A 178 1.59 -9.54 33.77
CA LEU A 178 0.63 -8.47 33.49
C LEU A 178 1.00 -7.62 32.26
N LEU A 179 2.29 -7.36 32.02
CA LEU A 179 2.71 -6.62 30.83
C LEU A 179 2.56 -7.50 29.58
N LEU A 180 2.92 -8.78 29.69
CA LEU A 180 2.81 -9.75 28.61
C LEU A 180 1.35 -9.92 28.16
N SER A 181 0.42 -10.11 29.10
CA SER A 181 -1.01 -10.27 28.78
C SER A 181 -1.58 -9.06 28.06
N VAL A 182 -1.23 -7.85 28.51
CA VAL A 182 -1.65 -6.60 27.88
C VAL A 182 -1.11 -6.49 26.46
N LEU A 183 0.20 -6.69 26.26
CA LEU A 183 0.82 -6.58 24.93
C LEU A 183 0.27 -7.61 23.94
N VAL A 184 0.03 -8.85 24.38
CA VAL A 184 -0.57 -9.89 23.54
C VAL A 184 -2.02 -9.55 23.19
N GLY A 185 -2.79 -9.00 24.14
CA GLY A 185 -4.15 -8.50 23.89
C GLY A 185 -4.16 -7.39 22.84
N SER A 186 -3.35 -6.35 23.02
CA SER A 186 -3.22 -5.24 22.07
C SER A 186 -2.71 -5.70 20.70
N GLY A 187 -1.74 -6.61 20.67
CA GLY A 187 -1.24 -7.20 19.41
C GLY A 187 -2.33 -7.96 18.66
N THR A 188 -3.18 -8.71 19.39
CA THR A 188 -4.31 -9.42 18.79
C THR A 188 -5.35 -8.47 18.21
N GLN A 189 -5.66 -7.38 18.91
CA GLN A 189 -6.57 -6.34 18.43
C GLN A 189 -6.08 -5.74 17.11
N VAL A 190 -4.80 -5.34 17.03
CA VAL A 190 -4.21 -4.76 15.82
C VAL A 190 -4.19 -5.78 14.68
N LEU A 191 -3.89 -7.06 14.97
CA LEU A 191 -3.87 -8.11 13.96
C LEU A 191 -5.25 -8.36 13.36
N ILE A 192 -6.30 -8.44 14.20
CA ILE A 192 -7.69 -8.60 13.73
C ILE A 192 -8.12 -7.34 12.96
N MET A 193 -7.77 -6.15 13.44
CA MET A 193 -8.07 -4.89 12.77
C MET A 193 -7.43 -4.83 11.37
N ALA A 194 -6.16 -5.24 11.25
CA ALA A 194 -5.47 -5.31 9.98
C ALA A 194 -6.15 -6.31 9.02
N ALA A 195 -6.52 -7.49 9.50
CA ALA A 195 -7.21 -8.49 8.71
C ALA A 195 -8.59 -8.01 8.20
N VAL A 196 -9.39 -7.41 9.07
CA VAL A 196 -10.72 -6.87 8.69
C VAL A 196 -10.58 -5.70 7.72
N THR A 197 -9.62 -4.80 7.95
CA THR A 197 -9.34 -3.67 7.05
C THR A 197 -8.91 -4.17 5.67
N LEU A 198 -8.07 -5.21 5.61
CA LEU A 198 -7.65 -5.84 4.35
C LEU A 198 -8.85 -6.40 3.59
N VAL A 199 -9.78 -7.08 4.27
CA VAL A 199 -11.00 -7.61 3.63
C VAL A 199 -11.84 -6.48 3.04
N PHE A 200 -12.08 -5.39 3.78
CA PHE A 200 -12.81 -4.23 3.26
C PHE A 200 -12.10 -3.52 2.12
N ALA A 201 -10.75 -3.51 2.12
CA ALA A 201 -9.95 -3.00 1.02
C ALA A 201 -10.09 -3.89 -0.23
N CYS A 202 -10.00 -5.21 -0.08
CA CYS A 202 -10.16 -6.16 -1.19
C CYS A 202 -11.56 -6.13 -1.81
N LEU A 203 -12.59 -5.84 -1.02
CA LEU A 203 -13.97 -5.66 -1.50
C LEU A 203 -14.21 -4.28 -2.15
N GLY A 204 -13.22 -3.38 -2.14
CA GLY A 204 -13.31 -2.06 -2.76
C GLY A 204 -14.08 -1.01 -1.96
N PHE A 205 -14.51 -1.31 -0.74
CA PHE A 205 -15.22 -0.36 0.13
C PHE A 205 -14.32 0.79 0.62
N LEU A 206 -13.00 0.57 0.66
CA LEU A 206 -11.99 1.56 1.01
C LEU A 206 -11.36 2.17 -0.25
N SER A 207 -12.17 2.86 -1.07
CA SER A 207 -11.63 3.61 -2.22
C SER A 207 -10.86 4.85 -1.75
N PRO A 208 -9.64 5.12 -2.27
CA PRO A 208 -8.89 6.36 -2.03
C PRO A 208 -9.66 7.64 -2.42
N ALA A 209 -10.76 7.50 -3.17
CA ALA A 209 -11.65 8.60 -3.54
C ALA A 209 -12.37 9.22 -2.32
N ASN A 210 -12.62 8.44 -1.27
CA ASN A 210 -13.29 8.89 -0.04
C ASN A 210 -12.25 9.34 0.99
N ARG A 211 -11.86 10.61 0.93
CA ARG A 211 -10.92 11.20 1.89
C ARG A 211 -11.42 10.99 3.32
N GLY A 212 -10.62 10.32 4.14
CA GLY A 212 -10.92 10.09 5.55
C GLY A 212 -11.73 8.83 5.87
N SER A 213 -12.30 8.11 4.89
CA SER A 213 -13.07 6.88 5.16
C SER A 213 -12.23 5.79 5.82
N LEU A 214 -10.97 5.67 5.41
CA LEU A 214 -10.01 4.74 5.98
C LEU A 214 -9.71 5.08 7.44
N MET A 215 -9.49 6.36 7.75
CA MET A 215 -9.25 6.81 9.13
C MET A 215 -10.47 6.55 10.01
N THR A 216 -11.67 6.89 9.53
CA THR A 216 -12.91 6.63 10.29
C THR A 216 -13.17 5.14 10.48
N CYS A 217 -12.91 4.31 9.45
CA CYS A 217 -13.04 2.86 9.53
C CYS A 217 -12.04 2.29 10.54
N ALA A 218 -10.78 2.72 10.51
CA ALA A 218 -9.75 2.31 11.45
C ALA A 218 -10.13 2.64 12.91
N LEU A 219 -10.64 3.86 13.16
CA LEU A 219 -11.09 4.27 14.51
C LEU A 219 -12.28 3.43 15.00
N VAL A 220 -13.28 3.22 14.14
CA VAL A 220 -14.46 2.39 14.47
C VAL A 220 -14.03 0.96 14.76
N LEU A 221 -13.20 0.36 13.89
CA LEU A 221 -12.69 -0.99 14.08
C LEU A 221 -11.84 -1.10 15.35
N TYR A 222 -11.00 -0.10 15.64
CA TYR A 222 -10.18 -0.09 16.85
C TYR A 222 -11.05 -0.15 18.11
N VAL A 223 -12.10 0.67 18.18
CA VAL A 223 -13.04 0.68 19.32
C VAL A 223 -13.83 -0.63 19.41
N CYS A 224 -14.39 -1.12 18.30
CA CYS A 224 -15.18 -2.36 18.27
C CYS A 224 -14.35 -3.59 18.66
N LEU A 225 -13.10 -3.67 18.18
CA LEU A 225 -12.20 -4.78 18.42
C LEU A 225 -11.49 -4.71 19.77
N GLY A 226 -11.68 -3.65 20.57
CA GLY A 226 -11.15 -3.59 21.94
C GLY A 226 -11.63 -4.74 22.85
N THR A 227 -12.80 -5.31 22.54
CA THR A 227 -13.33 -6.52 23.21
C THR A 227 -12.43 -7.74 23.01
N SER A 228 -11.87 -7.93 21.81
CA SER A 228 -10.94 -9.02 21.51
C SER A 228 -9.62 -8.87 22.28
N ALA A 229 -9.12 -7.64 22.40
CA ALA A 229 -7.94 -7.29 23.19
C ALA A 229 -8.13 -7.67 24.67
N GLY A 230 -9.26 -7.25 25.24
CA GLY A 230 -9.64 -7.55 26.62
C GLY A 230 -9.81 -9.05 26.87
N TYR A 231 -10.47 -9.76 25.95
CA TYR A 231 -10.68 -11.21 26.05
C TYR A 231 -9.36 -11.99 26.07
N VAL A 232 -8.45 -11.72 25.11
CA VAL A 232 -7.17 -12.43 25.01
C VAL A 232 -6.26 -12.07 26.19
N SER A 233 -6.17 -10.79 26.55
CA SER A 233 -5.39 -10.34 27.71
C SER A 233 -5.89 -11.00 29.00
N ALA A 234 -7.20 -11.00 29.27
CA ALA A 234 -7.77 -11.59 30.47
C ALA A 234 -7.60 -13.12 30.52
N ARG A 235 -7.79 -13.81 29.39
CA ARG A 235 -7.58 -15.26 29.28
C ARG A 235 -6.13 -15.64 29.57
N LEU A 236 -5.18 -14.96 28.94
CA LEU A 236 -3.75 -15.23 29.11
C LEU A 236 -3.28 -14.87 30.53
N TYR A 237 -3.76 -13.76 31.08
CA TYR A 237 -3.45 -13.36 32.45
C TYR A 237 -3.95 -14.39 33.47
N LYS A 238 -5.18 -14.90 33.28
CA LYS A 238 -5.76 -15.92 34.15
C LYS A 238 -5.07 -17.28 34.01
N SER A 239 -4.67 -17.68 32.80
CA SER A 239 -3.94 -18.95 32.60
C SER A 239 -2.55 -18.94 33.21
N LEU A 240 -1.96 -17.76 33.42
CA LEU A 240 -0.65 -17.57 34.06
C LEU A 240 -0.79 -17.25 35.57
N GLY A 241 -1.91 -17.59 36.21
CA GLY A 241 -2.11 -17.43 37.65
C GLY A 241 -2.22 -15.97 38.13
N GLY A 242 -2.57 -15.03 37.25
CA GLY A 242 -2.72 -13.63 37.60
C GLY A 242 -3.98 -13.34 38.41
N GLU A 243 -3.83 -12.76 39.60
CA GLU A 243 -4.95 -12.44 40.50
C GLU A 243 -5.51 -11.03 40.31
N ARG A 244 -4.69 -10.08 39.83
CA ARG A 244 -5.06 -8.65 39.73
C ARG A 244 -5.80 -8.32 38.44
N TRP A 245 -6.93 -9.01 38.22
CA TRP A 245 -7.72 -8.88 36.98
C TRP A 245 -8.20 -7.45 36.70
N LYS A 246 -8.55 -6.68 37.74
CA LYS A 246 -8.95 -5.26 37.59
C LYS A 246 -7.84 -4.41 36.99
N THR A 247 -6.61 -4.60 37.48
CA THR A 247 -5.42 -3.89 36.98
C THR A 247 -5.10 -4.31 35.55
N ASN A 248 -5.23 -5.61 35.22
CA ASN A 248 -5.03 -6.10 33.85
C ASN A 248 -6.03 -5.46 32.87
N VAL A 249 -7.31 -5.38 33.22
CA VAL A 249 -8.34 -4.74 32.38
C VAL A 249 -8.03 -3.25 32.17
N LEU A 250 -7.71 -2.53 33.25
CA LEU A 250 -7.40 -1.10 33.17
C LEU A 250 -6.17 -0.84 32.29
N LEU A 251 -5.08 -1.62 32.48
CA LEU A 251 -3.88 -1.48 31.65
C LEU A 251 -4.12 -1.90 30.20
N THR A 252 -4.96 -2.89 29.93
CA THR A 252 -5.29 -3.28 28.55
C THR A 252 -5.97 -2.14 27.80
N ALA A 253 -6.76 -1.31 28.49
CA ALA A 253 -7.41 -0.14 27.90
C ALA A 253 -6.50 1.10 27.79
N MET A 254 -5.53 1.27 28.70
CA MET A 254 -4.76 2.52 28.82
C MET A 254 -3.31 2.44 28.32
N LEU A 255 -2.69 1.27 28.30
CA LEU A 255 -1.24 1.15 28.05
C LEU A 255 -0.85 1.38 26.58
N CYS A 256 -1.69 0.91 25.64
CA CYS A 256 -1.46 1.05 24.21
C CYS A 256 -2.58 1.90 23.59
N PRO A 257 -2.51 3.25 23.70
CA PRO A 257 -3.42 4.11 22.95
C PRO A 257 -3.19 3.88 21.45
N GLY A 258 -4.30 3.67 20.72
CA GLY A 258 -4.32 3.44 19.27
C GLY A 258 -3.91 4.65 18.45
#